data_AF-A0A1H9JU49-F1
#
_entry.id   AF-A0A1H9JU49-F1
#
_cell.length_a   1.000
_cell.length_b   1.000
_cell.length_c   1.000
_cell.angle_alpha   90.00
_cell.angle_beta   90.00
_cell.angle_gamma   90.00
#
_symmetry.space_group_name_H-M   'P 1'
#
loop_
_entity.id
_entity.type
_entity.pdbx_description
1 polymer ?
#
loop_
_entity_poly.entity_id
_entity_poly.type
_entity_poly.pdbx_seq_one_letter_code
_entity_poly.pdbx_strand_id
1 'polypeptide(L)' 'MAFSIDSKVGELLDNNNTSQVLEKHVPGISKHPQIGMARGFALVTAAKYSGGLISPEVLKEIDSDLRALVN' A
#
# COMPACT_ATOMS: atom_id res chain seq x y z
N MET A 1 13.18 -9.29 4.66
CA MET A 1 12.04 -8.67 5.37
C MET A 1 10.76 -9.08 4.67
N ALA A 2 9.70 -9.40 5.41
CA ALA A 2 8.37 -9.61 4.82
C ALA A 2 7.69 -8.24 4.62
N PHE A 3 7.08 -8.01 3.46
CA PHE A 3 6.27 -6.81 3.21
C PHE A 3 4.90 -6.95 3.88
N SER A 4 4.38 -5.86 4.43
CA SER A 4 3.06 -5.79 5.08
C SER A 4 2.51 -4.37 5.01
N ILE A 5 1.29 -4.15 5.53
CA ILE A 5 0.70 -2.81 5.66
C ILE A 5 1.46 -1.87 6.62
N ASP A 6 2.38 -2.40 7.43
CA ASP A 6 3.28 -1.63 8.28
C ASP A 6 4.52 -1.11 7.53
N SER A 7 4.80 -1.66 6.34
CA SER A 7 5.87 -1.19 5.46
C SER A 7 5.56 0.21 4.93
N LYS A 8 6.61 0.98 4.62
CA LYS A 8 6.42 2.33 4.08
C LYS A 8 5.80 2.24 2.69
N VAL A 9 4.87 3.15 2.38
CA VAL A 9 4.27 3.24 1.04
C VAL A 9 5.35 3.43 -0.03
N GLY A 10 6.41 4.20 0.26
CA GLY A 10 7.54 4.34 -0.65
C GLY A 10 8.22 3.01 -0.97
N GLU A 11 8.52 2.20 0.05
CA GLU A 11 9.15 0.89 -0.13
C GLU A 11 8.26 -0.07 -0.92
N LEU A 12 6.94 -0.04 -0.68
CA LEU A 12 5.98 -0.86 -1.39
C LEU A 12 5.79 -0.43 -2.85
N LEU A 13 5.92 0.86 -3.17
CA LEU A 13 5.81 1.36 -4.54
C LEU A 13 7.11 1.19 -5.34
N ASP A 14 8.27 1.21 -4.66
CA ASP A 14 9.57 1.08 -5.31
C ASP A 14 9.91 -0.39 -5.65
N ASN A 15 9.16 -1.34 -5.08
CA ASN A 15 9.25 -2.76 -5.44
C ASN A 15 8.13 -3.15 -6.41
N ASN A 16 8.52 -3.75 -7.54
CA ASN A 16 7.62 -4.09 -8.64
C ASN A 16 6.47 -5.05 -8.22
N ASN A 17 6.77 -6.04 -7.38
CA ASN A 17 5.78 -7.04 -6.96
C ASN A 17 4.76 -6.44 -5.99
N THR A 18 5.23 -5.67 -5.00
CA THR A 18 4.34 -5.03 -4.03
C THR A 18 3.57 -3.87 -4.66
N SER A 19 4.15 -3.15 -5.63
CA SER A 19 3.46 -2.10 -6.36
C SER A 19 2.31 -2.67 -7.20
N GLN A 20 2.45 -3.88 -7.78
CA GLN A 20 1.35 -4.54 -8.49
C GLN A 20 0.21 -4.93 -7.55
N VAL A 21 0.52 -5.40 -6.34
CA VAL A 21 -0.49 -5.66 -5.30
C VAL A 21 -1.24 -4.37 -4.96
N LEU A 22 -0.53 -3.26 -4.75
CA LEU A 22 -1.15 -1.97 -4.48
C LEU A 22 -2.03 -1.48 -5.64
N GLU A 23 -1.58 -1.60 -6.88
CA GLU A 23 -2.36 -1.18 -8.05
C GLU A 23 -3.62 -2.04 -8.28
N LYS A 24 -3.54 -3.35 -7.97
CA LYS A 24 -4.69 -4.28 -8.02
C LYS A 24 -5.82 -3.84 -7.08
N HIS A 25 -5.47 -3.40 -5.88
CA HIS A 25 -6.42 -3.05 -4.81
C HIS A 25 -6.82 -1.57 -4.81
N VAL A 26 -5.89 -0.70 -5.22
CA VAL A 26 -6.07 0.75 -5.25
C VAL A 26 -5.54 1.30 -6.59
N PRO A 27 -6.33 1.21 -7.67
CA PRO A 27 -5.91 1.65 -8.99
C PRO A 27 -5.51 3.13 -8.99
N GLY A 28 -4.34 3.44 -9.55
CA GLY A 28 -3.80 4.80 -9.62
C GLY A 28 -3.18 5.33 -8.32
N ILE A 29 -2.96 4.48 -7.31
CA ILE A 29 -2.34 4.88 -6.03
C ILE A 29 -1.02 5.64 -6.21
N SER A 30 -0.17 5.19 -7.15
CA SER A 30 1.12 5.82 -7.46
C SER A 30 1.00 7.24 -8.05
N LYS A 31 -0.18 7.59 -8.58
CA LYS A 31 -0.48 8.88 -9.21
C LYS A 31 -1.33 9.79 -8.34
N HIS A 32 -1.68 9.36 -7.13
CA HIS A 32 -2.52 10.14 -6.23
C HIS A 32 -1.85 11.49 -5.90
N PRO A 33 -2.57 12.63 -5.85
CA PRO A 33 -1.96 13.95 -5.62
C PRO A 33 -1.12 14.05 -4.33
N GLN A 34 -1.46 13.24 -3.32
CA GLN A 34 -0.76 13.20 -2.03
C GLN A 34 0.27 12.06 -1.92
N ILE A 35 0.60 11.37 -3.02
CA ILE A 35 1.49 10.21 -2.97
C ILE A 35 2.88 10.57 -2.45
N GLY A 36 3.39 11.75 -2.76
CA GLY A 36 4.68 12.24 -2.25
C GLY A 36 4.73 12.29 -0.71
N MET A 37 3.62 12.68 -0.08
CA MET A 37 3.49 12.67 1.38
C MET A 37 3.28 11.24 1.90
N ALA A 38 2.39 10.47 1.26
CA ALA A 38 2.06 9.10 1.67
C ALA A 38 3.29 8.18 1.71
N ARG A 39 4.25 8.36 0.78
CA ARG A 39 5.50 7.58 0.69
C ARG A 39 6.33 7.57 1.98
N GLY A 40 6.21 8.60 2.81
CA GLY A 40 6.89 8.69 4.11
C GLY A 40 6.25 7.90 5.25
N PHE A 41 5.01 7.43 5.07
CA PHE A 41 4.24 6.74 6.10
C PHE A 41 4.11 5.24 5.81
N ALA A 42 3.81 4.47 6.87
CA ALA A 42 3.30 3.11 6.72
C ALA A 42 1.96 3.12 5.96
N LEU A 43 1.67 2.08 5.19
CA LEU A 43 0.43 1.99 4.39
C LEU A 43 -0.83 2.10 5.26
N VAL A 44 -0.85 1.43 6.42
CA VAL A 44 -1.95 1.54 7.41
C VAL A 44 -2.19 2.97 7.89
N THR A 45 -1.13 3.78 7.97
CA THR A 45 -1.22 5.18 8.36
C THR A 45 -1.70 6.04 7.20
N ALA A 46 -1.15 5.83 5.99
CA ALA A 46 -1.58 6.53 4.78
C ALA A 46 -3.07 6.31 4.47
N ALA A 47 -3.59 5.09 4.71
CA ALA A 47 -5.00 4.76 4.54
C ALA A 47 -5.94 5.63 5.38
N LYS A 48 -5.53 6.03 6.59
CA LYS A 48 -6.33 6.93 7.45
C LYS A 48 -6.50 8.32 6.85
N TYR A 49 -5.55 8.77 6.04
CA TYR A 49 -5.58 10.06 5.36
C TYR A 49 -6.15 9.99 3.94
N SER A 50 -6.47 8.79 3.44
CA SER A 50 -6.90 8.59 2.06
C SER A 50 -8.38 8.96 1.82
N GLY A 51 -9.09 9.50 2.81
CA GLY A 51 -10.49 9.90 2.68
C GLY A 51 -11.45 8.76 2.34
N GLY A 52 -11.13 7.52 2.73
CA GLY A 52 -11.94 6.33 2.43
C GLY A 52 -11.52 5.57 1.16
N LEU A 53 -10.53 6.05 0.41
CA LEU A 53 -9.98 5.33 -0.76
C LEU A 53 -9.45 3.93 -0.39
N ILE A 54 -8.83 3.79 0.79
CA ILE A 54 -8.34 2.52 1.32
C ILE A 54 -9.21 2.18 2.54
N SER A 55 -10.22 1.36 2.33
CA SER A 55 -11.08 0.87 3.41
C SER A 55 -10.35 -0.16 4.29
N PRO A 56 -10.83 -0.45 5.52
CA PRO A 56 -10.24 -1.50 6.35
C PRO A 56 -10.23 -2.88 5.69
N GLU A 57 -11.23 -3.18 4.86
CA GLU A 57 -11.33 -4.45 4.11
C GLU A 57 -10.25 -4.52 3.03
N VAL A 58 -10.11 -3.48 2.21
CA VAL A 58 -9.06 -3.38 1.19
C VAL A 58 -7.67 -3.45 1.84
N LEU A 59 -7.48 -2.78 2.98
CA LEU A 59 -6.22 -2.82 3.71
C LEU A 59 -5.87 -4.25 4.17
N LYS A 60 -6.86 -5.02 4.62
CA LYS A 60 -6.68 -6.42 5.03
C LYS A 60 -6.33 -7.31 3.84
N GLU A 61 -6.97 -7.10 2.68
CA GLU A 61 -6.66 -7.85 1.45
C GLU A 61 -5.25 -7.54 0.94
N ILE A 62 -4.85 -6.27 0.97
CA ILE A 62 -3.47 -5.87 0.65
C ILE A 62 -2.48 -6.54 1.59
N ASP A 63 -2.73 -6.55 2.91
CA ASP A 63 -1.82 -7.19 3.87
C ASP A 63 -1.65 -8.69 3.58
N SER A 64 -2.74 -9.38 3.25
CA SER A 64 -2.71 -10.79 2.88
C SER A 64 -1.88 -11.04 1.63
N ASP A 65 -2.11 -10.26 0.56
CA ASP A 65 -1.38 -10.40 -0.70
C ASP A 65 0.11 -10.05 -0.56
N LEU A 66 0.45 -9.00 0.20
CA LEU A 66 1.84 -8.61 0.47
C LEU A 66 2.61 -9.70 1.22
N ARG A 67 1.97 -10.31 2.24
CA ARG A 67 2.58 -11.41 3.00
C ARG A 67 2.77 -12.67 2.16
N ALA A 68 1.88 -12.92 1.19
CA ALA A 68 1.98 -14.06 0.28
C ALA A 68 3.17 -13.98 -0.69
N LEU A 69 3.76 -12.79 -0.90
CA LEU A 69 4.94 -12.61 -1.77
C LEU A 69 6.25 -13.17 -1.18
N VAL A 70 6.26 -13.59 0.08
CA VAL A 70 7.45 -14.06 0.81
C VAL A 70 7.58 -15.60 0.77
N ASN A 71 6.74 -16.26 -0.03
CA ASN A 71 6.76 -17.72 -0.22
C ASN A 71 7.70 -18.15 -1.35
#